data_AF-A0A2E0I931-F1
#
_entry.id   AF-A0A2E0I931-F1
#
_cell.length_a   1.000
_cell.length_b   1.000
_cell.length_c   1.000
_cell.angle_alpha   90.00
_cell.angle_beta   90.00
_cell.angle_gamma   90.00
#
_symmetry.space_group_name_H-M   'P 1'
#
loop_
_entity.id
_entity.type
_entity.pdbx_description
1 polymer ?
#
loop_
_entity_poly.entity_id
_entity_poly.type
_entity_poly.pdbx_seq_one_letter_code
_entity_poly.pdbx_strand_id
1 'polypeptide(L)'
;MAEEYAVTIQTEDEEASRLGVVRVIWRELSGGVGPWGAFRPIFSILVSLIPFVYLGQHFNGHHNKAFGWMLIQLPLILTVLLWPILYIWSIIDSWWFSNKIIALKNISKS
;
A
#
# COMPACT_ATOMS: atom_id res chain seq x y z
N MET A 1 -15.25 42.32 -36.84
CA MET A 1 -14.65 42.40 -35.50
C MET A 1 -14.41 40.97 -35.07
N ALA A 2 -13.15 40.55 -35.02
CA ALA A 2 -12.75 39.22 -34.58
C ALA A 2 -12.29 39.38 -33.13
N GLU A 3 -12.98 38.71 -32.21
CA GLU A 3 -12.61 38.67 -30.79
C GLU A 3 -11.38 37.77 -30.66
N GLU A 4 -10.20 38.40 -30.60
CA GLU A 4 -8.93 37.73 -30.34
C GLU A 4 -8.92 37.26 -28.88
N TYR A 5 -9.25 35.97 -28.69
CA TYR A 5 -9.05 35.30 -27.41
C TYR A 5 -7.55 35.15 -27.16
N ALA A 6 -6.95 36.17 -26.55
CA ALA A 6 -5.61 36.10 -26.00
C ALA A 6 -5.61 35.13 -24.82
N VAL A 7 -5.26 33.86 -25.09
CA VAL A 7 -4.93 32.89 -24.05
C VAL A 7 -3.59 33.32 -23.46
N THR A 8 -3.65 34.04 -22.34
CA THR A 8 -2.49 34.35 -21.53
C THR A 8 -2.06 33.07 -20.82
N ILE A 9 -1.12 32.34 -21.41
CA ILE A 9 -0.41 31.30 -20.67
C ILE A 9 0.40 32.04 -19.61
N GLN A 10 -0.05 31.97 -18.36
CA GLN A 10 0.78 32.36 -17.23
C GLN A 10 1.93 31.35 -17.19
N THR A 11 3.03 31.68 -17.85
CA THR A 11 4.33 31.09 -17.53
C THR A 11 4.74 31.72 -16.21
N GLU A 12 4.20 31.16 -15.12
CA GLU A 12 4.84 31.33 -13.82
C GLU A 12 6.23 30.69 -14.00
N ASP A 13 7.22 31.53 -14.28
CA ASP A 13 8.63 31.21 -14.11
C ASP A 13 8.84 31.00 -12.60
N GLU A 14 8.31 29.88 -12.07
CA GLU A 14 8.74 29.37 -10.79
C GLU A 14 10.23 29.09 -10.97
N GLU A 15 11.07 29.97 -10.42
CA GLU A 15 12.49 29.67 -10.18
C GLU A 15 12.55 28.21 -9.75
N ALA A 16 13.30 27.39 -10.49
CA ALA A 16 13.39 25.94 -10.27
C ALA A 16 14.00 25.68 -8.89
N SER A 17 13.19 25.85 -7.86
CA SER A 17 13.53 25.65 -6.48
C SER A 17 13.76 24.16 -6.34
N ARG A 18 14.86 23.79 -5.67
CA ARG A 18 15.21 22.39 -5.42
C ARG A 18 14.02 21.61 -4.83
N LEU A 19 13.18 22.29 -4.06
CA LEU A 19 11.95 21.74 -3.50
C LEU A 19 10.86 21.51 -4.55
N GLY A 20 10.73 22.38 -5.55
CA GLY A 20 9.82 22.22 -6.69
C GLY A 20 10.20 21.00 -7.54
N VAL A 21 11.49 20.82 -7.84
CA VAL A 21 11.99 19.65 -8.59
C VAL A 21 11.71 18.35 -7.83
N VAL A 22 11.98 18.30 -6.52
CA VAL A 22 11.67 17.12 -5.69
C VAL A 22 10.16 16.84 -5.65
N ARG A 23 9.33 17.88 -5.58
CA ARG A 23 7.87 17.75 -5.57
C ARG A 23 7.32 17.21 -6.89
N VAL A 24 7.88 17.65 -8.02
CA VAL A 24 7.53 17.15 -9.35
C VAL A 24 7.95 15.69 -9.50
N ILE A 25 9.18 15.34 -9.12
CA ILE A 25 9.67 13.95 -9.12
C ILE A 25 8.76 13.07 -8.26
N TRP A 26 8.41 13.53 -7.05
CA TRP A 26 7.52 12.81 -6.15
C TRP A 26 6.13 12.60 -6.75
N ARG A 27 5.58 13.63 -7.40
CA ARG A 27 4.26 13.58 -8.03
C ARG A 27 4.23 12.67 -9.26
N GLU A 28 5.31 12.59 -10.03
CA GLU A 28 5.42 11.61 -11.12
C GLU A 28 5.67 10.19 -10.64
N LEU A 29 6.49 10.02 -9.59
CA LEU A 29 6.70 8.72 -8.96
C LEU A 29 5.41 8.18 -8.32
N SER A 30 4.59 9.04 -7.71
CA SER A 30 3.35 8.66 -7.01
C SER A 30 2.11 8.70 -7.88
N GLY A 31 2.12 9.46 -8.99
CA GLY A 31 0.99 9.62 -9.90
C GLY A 31 0.88 8.54 -10.98
N GLY A 32 1.99 7.85 -11.29
CA GLY A 32 2.02 6.78 -12.28
C GLY A 32 1.90 5.38 -11.67
N VAL A 33 1.02 4.56 -12.24
CA VAL A 33 0.98 3.09 -12.04
C VAL A 33 2.34 2.42 -12.37
N GLY A 34 3.27 3.11 -13.04
CA GLY A 34 4.55 2.61 -13.55
C GLY A 34 5.55 2.12 -12.50
N PRO A 35 6.16 2.98 -11.65
CA PRO A 35 7.25 2.56 -10.75
C PRO A 35 6.77 1.68 -9.60
N TRP A 36 5.67 2.06 -8.94
CA TRP A 36 5.11 1.29 -7.83
C TRP A 36 4.44 -0.01 -8.30
N GLY A 37 3.83 -0.01 -9.48
CA GLY A 37 3.28 -1.22 -10.10
C GLY A 37 4.38 -2.21 -10.49
N ALA A 38 5.50 -1.73 -11.02
CA ALA A 38 6.68 -2.56 -11.32
C ALA A 38 7.44 -3.01 -10.06
N PHE A 39 7.41 -2.23 -8.99
CA PHE A 39 8.00 -2.61 -7.70
C PHE A 39 7.24 -3.74 -7.02
N ARG A 40 5.91 -3.79 -7.18
CA ARG A 40 5.03 -4.77 -6.55
C ARG A 40 5.43 -6.24 -6.79
N PRO A 41 5.70 -6.71 -8.03
CA PRO A 41 6.17 -8.08 -8.25
C PRO A 41 7.56 -8.32 -7.67
N ILE A 42 8.49 -7.36 -7.75
CA ILE A 42 9.84 -7.50 -7.16
C ILE A 42 9.73 -7.65 -5.64
N PHE A 43 8.95 -6.77 -4.99
CA PHE A 43 8.68 -6.84 -3.57
C PHE A 43 8.02 -8.16 -3.17
N SER A 44 7.06 -8.62 -3.97
CA SER A 44 6.36 -9.89 -3.72
C SER A 44 7.30 -11.09 -3.81
N ILE A 45 8.24 -11.08 -4.77
CA ILE A 45 9.27 -12.11 -4.91
C ILE A 45 10.24 -12.06 -3.72
N LEU A 46 10.70 -10.88 -3.31
CA LEU A 46 11.60 -10.75 -2.16
C LEU A 46 10.95 -11.25 -0.86
N VAL A 47 9.68 -10.89 -0.63
CA VAL A 47 8.91 -11.36 0.52
C VAL A 47 8.66 -12.87 0.44
N SER A 48 8.36 -13.40 -0.76
CA SER A 48 8.14 -14.83 -0.93
C SER A 48 9.39 -15.67 -0.73
N LEU A 49 10.61 -15.09 -0.85
CA LEU A 49 11.88 -15.78 -0.59
C LEU A 49 12.16 -15.99 0.91
N ILE A 50 11.54 -15.21 1.81
CA ILE A 50 11.79 -15.26 3.26
C ILE A 50 11.59 -16.68 3.85
N PRO A 51 10.51 -17.43 3.51
CA PRO A 51 10.33 -18.80 3.98
C PRO A 51 11.31 -19.81 3.34
N PHE A 52 11.83 -19.54 2.13
CA PHE A 52 12.74 -20.46 1.44
C PHE A 52 14.18 -20.43 1.99
N VAL A 53 14.58 -19.35 2.66
CA VAL A 53 15.87 -19.30 3.39
C VAL A 53 15.93 -20.42 4.45
N TYR A 54 14.80 -20.80 5.03
CA TYR A 54 14.68 -21.91 5.98
C TYR A 54 14.78 -23.29 5.31
N LEU A 55 14.17 -23.47 4.13
CA LEU A 55 14.26 -24.72 3.37
C LEU A 55 15.73 -25.08 3.06
N GLY A 56 16.54 -24.08 2.71
CA GLY A 56 17.98 -24.27 2.50
C GLY A 56 18.73 -24.78 3.75
N GLN A 57 18.29 -24.41 4.97
CA GLN A 57 18.87 -24.89 6.23
C GLN A 57 18.37 -26.29 6.61
N HIS A 58 17.12 -26.63 6.26
CA HIS A 58 16.56 -27.96 6.43
C HIS A 58 17.33 -28.99 5.58
N PHE A 59 17.61 -28.66 4.31
CA PHE A 59 18.39 -29.54 3.41
C PHE A 59 19.89 -29.64 3.77
N ASN A 60 20.44 -28.66 4.50
CA ASN A 60 21.84 -28.71 4.96
C ASN A 60 22.04 -29.59 6.22
N GLY A 61 20.99 -30.26 6.71
CA GLY A 61 21.06 -31.19 7.86
C GLY A 61 21.02 -30.53 9.24
N HIS A 62 20.90 -29.21 9.33
CA HIS A 62 20.88 -28.47 10.59
C HIS A 62 19.45 -28.28 11.14
N HIS A 63 18.74 -29.38 11.41
CA HIS A 63 17.32 -29.37 11.80
C HIS A 63 17.03 -28.54 13.07
N ASN A 64 17.92 -28.57 14.06
CA ASN A 64 17.77 -27.74 15.28
C ASN A 64 17.90 -26.24 14.98
N LYS A 65 18.78 -25.86 14.05
CA LYS A 65 18.94 -24.47 13.65
C LYS A 65 17.77 -24.02 12.79
N ALA A 66 17.27 -24.89 11.90
CA ALA A 66 16.05 -24.64 11.16
C ALA A 66 14.91 -24.35 12.16
N PHE A 67 14.59 -25.26 13.07
CA PHE A 67 13.46 -25.11 14.01
C PHE A 67 13.46 -23.78 14.79
N GLY A 68 14.63 -23.33 15.28
CA GLY A 68 14.75 -22.03 15.94
C GLY A 68 14.41 -20.84 15.02
N TRP A 69 14.78 -20.91 13.75
CA TRP A 69 14.47 -19.88 12.76
C TRP A 69 13.00 -19.92 12.32
N MET A 70 12.36 -21.09 12.29
CA MET A 70 10.90 -21.21 12.08
C MET A 70 10.12 -20.56 13.22
N LEU A 71 10.55 -20.74 14.48
CA LEU A 71 9.89 -20.12 15.62
C LEU A 71 9.88 -18.59 15.56
N ILE A 72 10.98 -17.99 15.07
CA ILE A 72 11.09 -16.54 14.84
C ILE A 72 10.13 -16.05 13.75
N GLN A 73 9.72 -16.92 12.81
CA GLN A 73 8.79 -16.57 11.73
C GLN A 73 7.31 -16.62 12.14
N LEU A 74 6.96 -17.31 13.23
CA LEU A 74 5.57 -17.36 13.72
C LEU A 74 4.93 -15.96 13.87
N PRO A 75 5.57 -14.98 14.55
CA PRO A 75 5.01 -13.62 14.63
C PRO A 75 4.94 -12.93 13.26
N LEU A 76 5.89 -13.19 12.36
CA LEU A 76 5.91 -12.60 11.02
C LEU A 76 4.77 -13.12 10.15
N ILE A 77 4.56 -14.45 10.13
CA ILE A 77 3.47 -15.11 9.40
C ILE A 77 2.12 -14.68 9.96
N LEU A 78 1.98 -14.64 11.30
CA LEU A 78 0.79 -14.12 11.95
C LEU A 78 0.51 -12.70 11.49
N THR A 79 1.50 -11.80 11.51
CA THR A 79 1.31 -10.40 11.13
C THR A 79 0.92 -10.24 9.65
N VAL A 80 1.62 -10.93 8.75
CA VAL A 80 1.37 -10.86 7.30
C VAL A 80 -0.02 -11.41 6.93
N LEU A 81 -0.51 -12.44 7.64
CA LEU A 81 -1.83 -13.02 7.39
C LEU A 81 -2.96 -12.31 8.15
N LEU A 82 -2.74 -11.89 9.40
CA LEU A 82 -3.75 -11.18 10.19
C LEU A 82 -4.02 -9.79 9.63
N TRP A 83 -2.99 -9.06 9.19
CA TRP A 83 -3.18 -7.71 8.69
C TRP A 83 -4.25 -7.61 7.57
N PRO A 84 -4.20 -8.39 6.47
CA PRO A 84 -5.21 -8.30 5.42
C PRO A 84 -6.59 -8.80 5.89
N ILE A 85 -6.64 -9.81 6.77
CA ILE A 85 -7.89 -10.30 7.35
C ILE A 85 -8.55 -9.21 8.20
N LEU A 86 -7.80 -8.58 9.11
CA LEU A 86 -8.27 -7.50 9.97
C LEU A 86 -8.62 -6.25 9.17
N TYR A 87 -7.86 -5.96 8.11
CA TYR A 87 -8.14 -4.85 7.20
C TYR A 87 -9.50 -5.04 6.50
N ILE A 88 -9.76 -6.21 5.93
CA ILE A 88 -11.05 -6.52 5.30
C ILE A 88 -12.18 -6.50 6.35
N TRP A 89 -11.93 -7.09 7.52
CA TRP A 89 -12.88 -7.08 8.63
C TRP A 89 -13.27 -5.66 9.04
N SER A 90 -12.30 -4.74 9.13
CA SER A 90 -12.53 -3.34 9.50
C SER A 90 -13.46 -2.61 8.52
N ILE A 91 -13.35 -2.92 7.22
CA ILE A 91 -14.24 -2.37 6.19
C ILE A 91 -15.68 -2.87 6.40
N ILE A 92 -15.83 -4.18 6.63
CA ILE A 92 -17.15 -4.81 6.85
C ILE A 92 -17.81 -4.27 8.12
N ASP A 93 -17.05 -4.17 9.21
CA ASP A 93 -17.52 -3.66 10.50
C ASP A 93 -18.01 -2.21 10.39
N SER A 94 -17.23 -1.35 9.71
CA SER A 94 -17.62 0.04 9.45
C SER A 94 -18.89 0.16 8.60
N TRP A 95 -19.06 -0.73 7.62
CA TRP A 95 -20.26 -0.78 6.79
C TRP A 95 -21.50 -1.19 7.59
N TRP A 96 -21.40 -2.23 8.43
CA TRP A 96 -22.49 -2.65 9.32
C TRP A 96 -22.89 -1.57 10.32
N PHE A 97 -21.90 -0.91 10.95
CA PHE A 97 -22.15 0.17 11.89
C PHE A 97 -22.89 1.35 11.22
N SER A 98 -22.46 1.74 10.02
CA SER A 98 -23.11 2.80 9.24
C SER A 98 -24.56 2.47 8.88
N ASN A 99 -24.82 1.23 8.45
CA ASN A 99 -26.18 0.77 8.13
C ASN A 99 -27.10 0.78 9.36
N LYS A 100 -26.58 0.36 10.53
CA LYS A 100 -27.33 0.37 11.79
C LYS A 100 -27.76 1.79 12.18
N ILE A 101 -26.88 2.78 12.01
CA ILE A 101 -27.20 4.20 12.28
C ILE A 101 -28.32 4.69 11.34
N ILE A 102 -28.25 4.37 10.06
CA ILE A 102 -29.28 4.77 9.08
C ILE A 102 -30.64 4.13 9.41
N ALA A 103 -30.64 2.85 9.77
CA ALA A 103 -31.86 2.15 10.16
C ALA A 103 -32.51 2.79 11.41
N LEU A 104 -31.72 3.08 12.45
CA LEU A 104 -32.20 3.77 13.66
C LEU A 104 -32.74 5.18 13.36
N LYS A 105 -32.05 5.92 12.49
CA LYS A 105 -32.48 7.26 12.06
C LYS A 105 -33.81 7.23 11.31
N ASN A 106 -34.06 6.21 10.48
CA ASN A 106 -35.33 6.04 9.78
C ASN A 106 -36.47 5.68 10.73
N ILE A 107 -36.22 4.82 11.73
CA ILE A 107 -37.22 4.44 12.74
C ILE A 107 -37.60 5.64 13.61
N SER A 108 -36.63 6.47 14.02
CA SER A 108 -36.90 7.68 14.83
C SER A 108 -37.64 8.79 14.08
N LYS A 109 -37.65 8.76 12.74
CA LYS A 109 -38.35 9.74 11.90
C LYS A 109 -39.76 9.31 11.52
N SER A 110 -40.13 8.05 11.76
CA SER A 110 -41.48 7.52 11.62
C SER A 110 -42.26 7.69 12.93
#